data_AF-A0A970P3G4-F1
#
_entry.id   AF-A0A970P3G4-F1
#
_cell.length_a   1.000
_cell.length_b   1.000
_cell.length_c   1.000
_cell.angle_alpha   90.00
_cell.angle_beta   90.00
_cell.angle_gamma   90.00
#
_symmetry.space_group_name_H-M   'P 1'
#
loop_
_entity.id
_entity.type
_entity.pdbx_description
1 polymer ?
#
loop_
_entity_poly.entity_id
_entity_poly.type
_entity_poly.pdbx_seq_one_letter_code
_entity_poly.pdbx_strand_id
1 'polypeptide(L)'
;MNLKKPVYRWYVIYTKTNREKRIYENLRNENIECFLPLKKTLRQWSDRKKWIEEPLFRCYIFVKVSNKEFFNVLTVPGVIYYVSFGGKAHSIPERQIIYIERFVCQQEKDIILTRERINKGSQAEIIAGPLKGVRGEIVQTNSQSRILIRIESLGYCLQANVSQEEVKILTPEFSSVG
;
A
#
# COMPACT_ATOMS: atom_id res chain seq x y z
N MET A 1 36.11 3.28 -14.95
CA MET A 1 35.26 2.47 -14.05
C MET A 1 33.81 2.91 -14.22
N ASN A 2 32.96 2.05 -14.80
CA ASN A 2 31.55 2.36 -15.04
C ASN A 2 30.76 2.04 -13.76
N LEU A 3 30.58 3.02 -12.87
CA LEU A 3 29.77 2.85 -11.66
C LEU A 3 28.30 2.76 -12.08
N LYS A 4 27.75 1.54 -12.16
CA LYS A 4 26.31 1.34 -12.32
C LYS A 4 25.59 2.11 -11.21
N LYS A 5 24.70 3.03 -11.59
CA LYS A 5 23.86 3.75 -10.64
C LYS A 5 23.09 2.74 -9.77
N PRO A 6 22.97 2.99 -8.45
CA PRO A 6 22.17 2.13 -7.58
C PRO A 6 20.73 2.09 -8.05
N VAL A 7 20.16 0.88 -8.13
CA VAL A 7 18.76 0.66 -8.48
C VAL A 7 17.97 0.59 -7.19
N TYR A 8 17.10 1.58 -6.97
CA TYR A 8 16.22 1.65 -5.82
C TYR A 8 14.91 0.91 -6.09
N ARG A 9 14.43 0.19 -5.08
CA ARG A 9 13.15 -0.51 -5.13
C ARG A 9 12.43 -0.36 -3.79
N TRP A 10 11.11 -0.34 -3.84
CA TRP A 10 10.28 -0.39 -2.65
C TRP A 10 10.21 -1.81 -2.09
N TYR A 11 10.30 -1.93 -0.77
CA TYR A 11 10.10 -3.17 -0.02
C TYR A 11 9.23 -2.87 1.19
N VAL A 12 8.79 -3.91 1.89
CA VAL A 12 8.09 -3.75 3.18
C VAL A 12 8.92 -4.39 4.27
N ILE A 13 9.02 -3.69 5.38
CA ILE A 13 9.54 -4.24 6.63
C ILE A 13 8.42 -4.49 7.62
N TYR A 14 8.58 -5.57 8.38
CA TYR A 14 7.77 -5.85 9.55
C TYR A 14 8.45 -5.27 10.80
N THR A 15 7.67 -4.59 11.64
CA THR A 15 8.15 -3.90 12.82
C THR A 15 7.55 -4.46 14.10
N LYS A 16 8.14 -4.12 15.25
CA LYS A 16 7.48 -4.29 16.55
C LYS A 16 6.16 -3.50 16.59
N THR A 17 5.14 -4.11 17.19
CA THR A 17 3.78 -3.54 17.31
C THR A 17 3.78 -2.20 18.04
N ASN A 18 2.97 -1.25 17.57
CA ASN A 18 2.78 0.09 18.16
C ASN A 18 4.07 0.94 18.24
N ARG A 19 5.10 0.62 17.44
CA ARG A 19 6.37 1.37 17.34
C ARG A 19 6.56 1.99 15.96
N GLU A 20 5.63 1.79 15.04
CA GLU A 20 5.71 2.14 13.62
C GLU A 20 6.11 3.60 13.41
N LYS A 21 5.43 4.55 14.09
CA LYS A 21 5.72 5.98 13.95
C LYS A 21 7.15 6.34 14.39
N ARG A 22 7.64 5.75 15.47
CA ARG A 22 9.01 6.01 15.95
C ARG A 22 10.05 5.40 15.01
N ILE A 23 9.79 4.19 14.51
CA ILE A 23 10.69 3.51 13.56
C ILE A 23 10.73 4.28 12.23
N TYR A 24 9.59 4.79 11.78
CA TYR A 24 9.50 5.66 10.61
C TYR A 24 10.39 6.91 10.75
N GLU A 25 10.33 7.62 11.87
CA GLU A 25 11.22 8.78 12.09
C GLU A 25 12.70 8.37 12.18
N ASN A 26 13.02 7.22 12.81
CA ASN A 26 14.40 6.72 12.83
C ASN A 26 14.92 6.43 11.42
N LEU A 27 14.12 5.80 10.55
CA LEU A 27 14.48 5.54 9.16
C LEU A 27 14.75 6.84 8.40
N ARG A 28 13.92 7.87 8.62
CA ARG A 28 14.13 9.19 8.00
C ARG A 28 15.42 9.85 8.46
N ASN A 29 15.76 9.74 9.74
CA ASN A 29 17.01 10.26 10.29
C ASN A 29 18.25 9.57 9.69
N GLU A 30 18.12 8.30 9.31
CA GLU A 30 19.15 7.53 8.57
C GLU A 30 19.14 7.83 7.06
N ASN A 31 18.38 8.83 6.60
CA ASN A 31 18.20 9.18 5.18
C ASN A 31 17.65 8.03 4.31
N ILE A 32 16.86 7.14 4.90
CA ILE A 32 16.17 6.07 4.17
C ILE A 32 14.80 6.59 3.73
N GLU A 33 14.56 6.62 2.42
CA GLU A 33 13.24 6.92 1.88
C GLU A 33 12.24 5.87 2.35
N CYS A 34 11.17 6.32 3.01
CA CYS A 34 10.20 5.43 3.61
C CYS A 34 8.80 6.05 3.60
N PHE A 35 7.79 5.19 3.71
CA PHE A 35 6.38 5.54 3.70
C PHE A 35 5.64 4.72 4.76
N LEU A 36 4.97 5.42 5.68
CA LEU A 36 4.08 4.84 6.67
C LEU A 36 2.65 5.32 6.38
N PRO A 37 1.81 4.50 5.70
CA PRO A 37 0.43 4.88 5.43
C PRO A 37 -0.37 4.93 6.74
N LEU A 38 -0.96 6.09 7.02
CA LEU A 38 -1.76 6.34 8.22
C LEU A 38 -3.21 6.61 7.84
N LYS A 39 -4.18 6.02 8.55
CA LYS A 39 -5.61 6.35 8.42
C LYS A 39 -6.08 7.15 9.62
N LYS A 40 -6.99 8.10 9.40
CA LYS A 40 -7.71 8.75 10.51
C LYS A 40 -8.84 7.84 11.01
N THR A 41 -8.97 7.74 12.32
CA THR A 41 -10.04 6.96 12.97
C THR A 41 -10.56 7.74 14.16
N LEU A 42 -11.88 7.81 14.30
CA LEU A 42 -12.51 8.42 15.46
C LEU A 42 -12.51 7.41 16.60
N ARG A 43 -11.67 7.64 17.60
CA ARG A 43 -11.64 6.81 18.80
C ARG A 43 -12.48 7.45 19.89
N GLN A 44 -13.36 6.65 20.49
CA GLN A 44 -14.16 7.04 21.63
C GLN A 44 -13.50 6.49 22.91
N TRP A 45 -13.27 7.39 23.86
CA TRP A 45 -12.97 7.10 25.25
C TRP A 45 -14.21 7.40 26.10
N SER A 46 -14.18 6.98 27.35
CA SER A 46 -15.25 7.21 28.31
C SER A 46 -15.64 8.69 28.46
N ASP A 47 -14.69 9.61 28.27
CA ASP A 47 -14.86 11.05 28.42
C ASP A 47 -14.93 11.84 27.09
N ARG A 48 -14.40 11.31 25.98
CA ARG A 48 -14.25 12.08 24.73
C ARG A 48 -14.20 11.24 23.46
N LYS A 49 -14.56 11.85 22.33
CA LYS A 49 -14.24 11.35 20.98
C LYS A 49 -13.10 12.18 20.40
N LYS A 50 -12.03 11.54 19.91
CA LYS A 50 -10.90 12.23 19.28
C LYS A 50 -10.46 11.49 18.02
N TRP A 51 -10.23 12.24 16.95
CA TRP A 51 -9.59 11.74 15.74
C TRP A 51 -8.12 11.42 16.02
N ILE A 52 -7.72 10.20 15.70
CA ILE A 52 -6.33 9.75 15.80
C ILE A 52 -5.87 9.18 14.46
N GLU A 53 -4.56 9.17 14.26
CA GLU A 53 -3.93 8.49 13.12
C GLU A 53 -3.34 7.16 13.56
N GLU A 54 -3.77 6.09 12.90
CA GLU A 54 -3.26 4.74 13.11
C GLU A 54 -2.67 4.20 11.80
N PRO A 55 -1.65 3.32 11.84
CA PRO A 55 -1.17 2.64 10.64
C PRO A 55 -2.32 1.96 9.88
N LEU A 56 -2.40 2.21 8.58
CA LEU A 56 -3.31 1.49 7.69
C LEU A 56 -2.95 0.00 7.69
N PHE A 57 -1.66 -0.30 7.51
CA PHE A 57 -1.10 -1.64 7.67
C PHE A 57 -0.34 -1.71 9.01
N ARG A 58 -0.94 -2.35 10.01
CA ARG A 58 -0.30 -2.52 11.33
C ARG A 58 1.01 -3.28 11.20
N CYS A 59 2.04 -2.83 11.93
CA CYS A 59 3.39 -3.39 11.94
C CYS A 59 4.14 -3.37 10.60
N TYR A 60 3.70 -2.59 9.61
CA TYR A 60 4.37 -2.51 8.30
C TYR A 60 4.81 -1.08 7.97
N ILE A 61 6.02 -0.95 7.45
CA ILE A 61 6.55 0.29 6.87
C ILE A 61 7.11 -0.03 5.49
N PHE A 62 6.83 0.81 4.50
CA PHE A 62 7.38 0.70 3.16
C PHE A 62 8.71 1.46 3.13
N VAL A 63 9.75 0.87 2.55
CA VAL A 63 11.08 1.49 2.45
C VAL A 63 11.60 1.37 1.02
N LYS A 64 12.22 2.42 0.50
CA LYS A 64 12.82 2.44 -0.82
C LYS A 64 14.33 2.44 -0.68
N VAL A 65 14.94 1.31 -1.04
CA VAL A 65 16.37 1.09 -0.80
C VAL A 65 17.03 0.44 -2.01
N SER A 66 18.33 0.69 -2.16
CA SER A 66 19.19 -0.09 -3.04
C SER A 66 19.85 -1.22 -2.24
N ASN A 67 20.70 -2.02 -2.89
CA ASN A 67 21.48 -3.04 -2.20
C ASN A 67 22.40 -2.47 -1.09
N LYS A 68 22.74 -1.17 -1.17
CA LYS A 68 23.61 -0.50 -0.20
C LYS A 68 22.90 -0.28 1.14
N GLU A 69 21.67 0.21 1.12
CA GLU A 69 20.92 0.54 2.34
C GLU A 69 20.12 -0.65 2.87
N PHE A 70 19.96 -1.72 2.07
CA PHE A 70 19.11 -2.86 2.40
C PHE A 70 19.38 -3.45 3.79
N PHE A 71 20.64 -3.70 4.13
CA PHE A 71 20.98 -4.24 5.46
C PHE A 71 20.93 -3.20 6.57
N ASN A 72 21.16 -1.92 6.28
CA ASN A 72 21.08 -0.82 7.26
C ASN A 72 19.66 -0.66 7.82
N VAL A 73 18.65 -0.93 7.00
CA VAL A 73 17.25 -0.93 7.49
C VAL A 73 17.06 -1.93 8.63
N LEU A 74 17.70 -3.09 8.58
CA LEU A 74 17.58 -4.13 9.62
C LEU A 74 18.30 -3.75 10.92
N THR A 75 19.24 -2.81 10.87
CA THR A 75 19.93 -2.32 12.08
C THR A 75 19.10 -1.28 12.84
N VAL A 76 18.03 -0.74 12.24
CA VAL A 76 17.16 0.25 12.90
C VAL A 76 16.38 -0.42 14.04
N PRO A 77 16.47 0.09 15.28
CA PRO A 77 15.82 -0.53 16.43
C PRO A 77 14.31 -0.69 16.27
N GLY A 78 13.84 -1.93 16.34
CA GLY A 78 12.41 -2.28 16.24
C GLY A 78 11.98 -2.78 14.86
N VAL A 79 12.86 -2.71 13.85
CA VAL A 79 12.71 -3.49 12.61
C VAL A 79 12.99 -4.96 12.92
N ILE A 80 12.18 -5.87 12.37
CA ILE A 80 12.30 -7.31 12.62
C ILE A 80 12.82 -8.01 11.36
N TYR A 81 12.12 -7.87 10.23
CA TYR A 81 12.54 -8.48 8.96
C TYR A 81 11.91 -7.76 7.76
N TYR A 82 12.47 -8.02 6.57
CA TYR A 82 11.79 -7.72 5.30
C TYR A 82 10.72 -8.75 4.99
N VAL A 83 9.54 -8.29 4.58
CA VAL A 83 8.48 -9.20 4.14
C VAL A 83 8.97 -9.93 2.88
N SER A 84 9.01 -11.26 2.97
CA SER A 84 9.57 -12.13 1.95
C SER A 84 8.58 -13.23 1.58
N PHE A 85 8.59 -13.60 0.31
CA PHE A 85 7.92 -14.79 -0.20
C PHE A 85 8.99 -15.70 -0.81
N GLY A 86 8.93 -17.01 -0.58
CA GLY A 86 9.96 -17.94 -1.07
C GLY A 86 11.39 -17.60 -0.64
N GLY A 87 11.57 -17.02 0.55
CA GLY A 87 12.90 -16.67 1.09
C GLY A 87 13.55 -15.40 0.52
N LYS A 88 12.86 -14.67 -0.38
CA LYS A 88 13.38 -13.42 -0.96
C LYS A 88 12.45 -12.25 -0.66
N ALA A 89 13.02 -11.11 -0.26
CA ALA A 89 12.26 -9.87 -0.14
C ALA A 89 11.69 -9.47 -1.50
N HIS A 90 10.38 -9.29 -1.57
CA HIS A 90 9.69 -8.94 -2.80
C HIS A 90 9.58 -7.42 -2.93
N SER A 91 10.04 -6.89 -4.06
CA SER A 91 9.90 -5.47 -4.34
C SER A 91 8.46 -5.13 -4.71
N ILE A 92 7.98 -4.01 -4.21
CA ILE A 92 6.67 -3.44 -4.59
C ILE A 92 6.86 -2.49 -5.77
N PRO A 93 6.01 -2.55 -6.80
CA PRO A 93 6.00 -1.57 -7.88
C PRO A 93 5.68 -0.17 -7.36
N GLU A 94 6.40 0.86 -7.83
CA GLU A 94 6.17 2.28 -7.48
C GLU A 94 4.68 2.66 -7.60
N ARG A 95 4.02 2.18 -8.66
CA ARG A 95 2.59 2.41 -8.92
C ARG A 95 1.71 1.97 -7.75
N GLN A 96 2.01 0.85 -7.09
CA GLN A 96 1.23 0.39 -5.94
C GLN A 96 1.42 1.31 -4.73
N ILE A 97 2.62 1.85 -4.51
CA ILE A 97 2.87 2.84 -3.44
C ILE A 97 2.03 4.10 -3.69
N ILE A 98 2.06 4.63 -4.91
CA ILE A 98 1.26 5.79 -5.32
C ILE A 98 -0.24 5.52 -5.12
N TYR A 99 -0.70 4.29 -5.38
CA TYR A 99 -2.10 3.92 -5.14
C TYR A 99 -2.43 3.92 -3.65
N ILE A 100 -1.57 3.34 -2.80
CA ILE A 100 -1.76 3.36 -1.34
C ILE A 100 -1.79 4.81 -0.82
N GLU A 101 -0.88 5.66 -1.29
CA GLU A 101 -0.86 7.09 -0.94
C GLU A 101 -2.16 7.78 -1.31
N ARG A 102 -2.64 7.57 -2.55
CA ARG A 102 -3.92 8.13 -2.99
C ARG A 102 -5.07 7.65 -2.11
N PHE A 103 -5.11 6.37 -1.74
CA PHE A 103 -6.14 5.88 -0.83
C PHE A 103 -6.05 6.60 0.51
N VAL A 104 -4.86 6.68 1.11
CA VAL A 104 -4.66 7.35 2.41
C VAL A 104 -5.04 8.84 2.39
N CYS A 105 -4.79 9.54 1.29
CA CYS A 105 -5.19 10.94 1.13
C CYS A 105 -6.71 11.12 1.05
N GLN A 106 -7.44 10.10 0.58
CA GLN A 106 -8.89 10.13 0.36
C GLN A 106 -9.69 9.71 1.60
N GLN A 107 -9.49 10.43 2.70
CA GLN A 107 -10.05 10.09 4.03
C GLN A 107 -11.58 10.11 4.11
N GLU A 108 -12.27 10.57 3.07
CA GLU A 108 -13.74 10.68 3.00
C GLU A 108 -14.42 9.43 2.41
N LYS A 109 -13.70 8.58 1.66
CA LYS A 109 -14.28 7.32 1.13
C LYS A 109 -14.02 6.19 2.12
N ASP A 110 -15.00 5.30 2.31
CA ASP A 110 -14.86 4.08 3.11
C ASP A 110 -13.78 3.17 2.50
N ILE A 111 -12.56 3.28 3.02
CA ILE A 111 -11.45 2.40 2.65
C ILE A 111 -11.50 1.17 3.53
N ILE A 112 -11.66 0.01 2.89
CA ILE A 112 -11.67 -1.27 3.57
C ILE A 112 -10.34 -1.97 3.26
N LEU A 113 -9.60 -2.29 4.30
CA LEU A 113 -8.43 -3.15 4.22
C LEU A 113 -8.82 -4.56 4.68
N THR A 114 -8.70 -5.55 3.80
CA THR A 114 -9.03 -6.95 4.11
C THR A 114 -7.95 -7.91 3.64
N ARG A 115 -7.91 -9.10 4.26
CA ARG A 115 -7.13 -10.26 3.79
C ARG A 115 -8.01 -11.35 3.18
N GLU A 116 -9.31 -11.11 3.09
CA GLU A 116 -10.26 -12.07 2.55
C GLU A 116 -9.97 -12.39 1.09
N ARG A 117 -10.16 -13.66 0.73
CA ARG A 117 -10.01 -14.11 -0.65
C ARG A 117 -11.22 -13.64 -1.44
N ILE A 118 -11.04 -12.57 -2.20
CA ILE A 118 -12.07 -12.03 -3.10
C ILE A 118 -11.85 -12.61 -4.49
N ASN A 119 -12.93 -13.15 -5.08
CA ASN A 119 -12.92 -13.67 -6.44
C ASN A 119 -12.41 -12.61 -7.43
N LYS A 120 -11.75 -13.07 -8.51
CA LYS A 120 -11.21 -12.17 -9.51
C LYS A 120 -12.33 -11.37 -10.17
N GLY A 121 -12.18 -10.05 -10.18
CA GLY A 121 -13.08 -9.12 -10.88
C GLY A 121 -12.58 -8.74 -12.27
N SER A 122 -13.32 -7.86 -12.94
CA SER A 122 -12.89 -7.26 -14.22
C SER A 122 -11.80 -6.23 -13.96
N GLN A 123 -10.74 -6.22 -14.76
CA GLN A 123 -9.74 -5.15 -14.68
C GLN A 123 -10.37 -3.82 -15.09
N ALA A 124 -10.04 -2.75 -14.36
CA ALA A 124 -10.56 -1.42 -14.63
C ALA A 124 -9.58 -0.33 -14.21
N GLU A 125 -9.82 0.87 -14.73
CA GLU A 125 -9.16 2.10 -14.32
C GLU A 125 -10.20 3.12 -13.85
N ILE A 126 -9.91 3.81 -12.75
CA ILE A 126 -10.71 4.96 -12.33
C ILE A 126 -10.34 6.16 -13.19
N ILE A 127 -11.29 6.74 -13.91
CA ILE A 127 -11.07 7.83 -14.86
C ILE A 127 -11.43 9.20 -14.30
N ALA A 128 -12.19 9.26 -13.22
CA ALA A 128 -12.67 10.50 -12.62
C ALA A 128 -12.62 10.45 -11.09
N GLY A 129 -12.78 11.63 -10.49
CA GLY A 129 -12.83 11.76 -9.05
C GLY A 129 -11.47 11.53 -8.37
N PRO A 130 -11.50 11.30 -7.05
CA PRO A 130 -10.30 11.50 -6.24
C PRO A 130 -9.25 10.37 -6.33
N LEU A 131 -9.65 9.22 -6.89
CA LEU A 131 -8.78 8.07 -7.13
C LEU A 131 -8.42 7.91 -8.63
N LYS A 132 -8.65 8.93 -9.46
CA LYS A 132 -8.35 8.90 -10.91
C LYS A 132 -6.94 8.38 -11.21
N GLY A 133 -6.82 7.40 -12.11
CA GLY A 133 -5.58 6.74 -12.54
C GLY A 133 -5.22 5.50 -11.72
N VAL A 134 -5.98 5.18 -10.68
CA VAL A 134 -5.88 3.88 -9.98
C VAL A 134 -6.42 2.78 -10.88
N ARG A 135 -5.65 1.70 -11.03
CA ARG A 135 -6.04 0.47 -11.71
C ARG A 135 -6.21 -0.66 -10.71
N GLY A 136 -7.21 -1.50 -10.93
CA GLY A 136 -7.52 -2.62 -10.05
C GLY A 136 -8.65 -3.48 -10.60
N GLU A 137 -9.12 -4.40 -9.78
CA GLU A 137 -10.26 -5.25 -10.10
C GLU A 137 -11.55 -4.61 -9.61
N ILE A 138 -12.57 -4.52 -10.47
CA ILE A 138 -13.90 -4.11 -10.07
C ILE A 138 -14.68 -5.34 -9.64
N VAL A 139 -15.22 -5.26 -8.42
CA VAL A 139 -16.15 -6.24 -7.87
C VAL A 139 -17.47 -5.54 -7.57
N GLN A 140 -18.56 -6.14 -8.04
CA GLN A 140 -19.91 -5.70 -7.71
C GLN A 140 -20.34 -6.37 -6.41
N THR A 141 -20.79 -5.57 -5.45
CA THR A 141 -21.66 -6.02 -4.37
C THR A 141 -23.07 -5.50 -4.64
N ASN A 142 -24.10 -6.13 -4.05
CA ASN A 142 -25.53 -5.94 -4.36
C ASN A 142 -26.04 -4.48 -4.45
N SER A 143 -25.27 -3.46 -4.04
CA SER A 143 -25.65 -2.04 -4.12
C SER A 143 -24.52 -1.09 -4.50
N GLN A 144 -23.26 -1.53 -4.62
CA GLN A 144 -22.10 -0.65 -4.83
C GLN A 144 -21.03 -1.34 -5.67
N SER A 145 -20.36 -0.57 -6.54
CA SER A 145 -19.15 -1.03 -7.21
C SER A 145 -17.94 -0.70 -6.34
N ARG A 146 -17.05 -1.66 -6.17
CA ARG A 146 -15.79 -1.46 -5.44
C ARG A 146 -14.63 -1.74 -6.36
N ILE A 147 -13.63 -0.85 -6.30
CA ILE A 147 -12.32 -1.16 -6.86
C ILE A 147 -11.46 -1.83 -5.80
N LEU A 148 -10.75 -2.87 -6.23
CA LEU A 148 -9.89 -3.69 -5.40
C LEU A 148 -8.45 -3.63 -5.91
N ILE A 149 -7.53 -3.27 -5.03
CA ILE A 149 -6.09 -3.28 -5.29
C ILE A 149 -5.47 -4.35 -4.42
N ARG A 150 -4.82 -5.32 -5.07
CA ARG A 150 -4.10 -6.40 -4.38
C ARG A 150 -2.66 -5.95 -4.10
N ILE A 151 -2.28 -5.99 -2.82
CA ILE A 151 -0.91 -5.80 -2.37
C ILE A 151 -0.37 -7.19 -2.06
N GLU A 152 0.09 -7.87 -3.10
CA GLU A 152 0.47 -9.28 -3.05
C GLU A 152 1.55 -9.54 -2.01
N SER A 153 2.52 -8.63 -1.88
CA SER A 153 3.61 -8.73 -0.90
C SER A 153 3.13 -8.81 0.55
N LEU A 154 1.92 -8.32 0.86
CA LEU A 154 1.36 -8.32 2.21
C LEU A 154 0.12 -9.21 2.35
N GLY A 155 -0.35 -9.81 1.25
CA GLY A 155 -1.61 -10.56 1.22
C GLY A 155 -2.85 -9.71 1.54
N TYR A 156 -2.75 -8.38 1.40
CA TYR A 156 -3.87 -7.47 1.64
C TYR A 156 -4.55 -7.07 0.33
N CYS A 157 -5.84 -6.77 0.44
CA CYS A 157 -6.62 -6.09 -0.57
C CYS A 157 -7.09 -4.75 0.01
N LEU A 158 -6.81 -3.66 -0.69
CA LEU A 158 -7.45 -2.36 -0.45
C LEU A 158 -8.69 -2.27 -1.32
N GLN A 159 -9.81 -1.89 -0.70
CA GLN A 159 -11.07 -1.64 -1.37
C GLN A 159 -11.52 -0.20 -1.14
N ALA A 160 -12.11 0.40 -2.17
CA ALA A 160 -12.83 1.65 -2.06
C ALA A 160 -14.11 1.59 -2.89
N ASN A 161 -15.17 2.22 -2.38
CA ASN A 161 -16.39 2.42 -3.14
C ASN A 161 -16.15 3.41 -4.30
N VAL A 162 -16.65 3.06 -5.48
CA VAL A 162 -16.54 3.86 -6.70
C VAL A 162 -17.88 3.93 -7.40
N SER A 163 -18.20 5.09 -7.98
CA SER A 163 -19.36 5.19 -8.87
C SER A 163 -19.04 4.48 -10.18
N GLN A 164 -20.04 3.87 -10.83
CA GLN A 164 -19.84 3.26 -12.15
C GLN A 164 -19.38 4.28 -13.20
N GLU A 165 -19.81 5.54 -13.08
CA GLU A 165 -19.42 6.63 -13.98
C GLU A 165 -17.94 7.02 -13.83
N GLU A 166 -17.33 6.73 -12.68
CA GLU A 166 -15.92 7.00 -12.42
C GLU A 166 -15.00 5.91 -13.00
N VAL A 167 -15.55 4.83 -13.55
CA VAL A 167 -14.81 3.59 -13.86
C VAL A 167 -14.85 3.26 -15.34
N LYS A 168 -13.68 2.95 -15.90
CA LYS A 168 -13.53 2.37 -17.24
C LYS A 168 -13.03 0.93 -17.13
N ILE A 169 -13.83 -0.03 -17.59
CA ILE A 169 -13.40 -1.43 -17.71
C ILE A 169 -12.28 -1.51 -18.76
N LEU A 170 -11.19 -2.16 -18.39
CA LEU A 170 -10.09 -2.46 -19.29
C LEU A 170 -10.41 -3.79 -19.98
N THR A 171 -10.62 -3.72 -21.30
CA THR A 171 -10.71 -4.92 -22.11
C THR A 171 -9.34 -5.62 -22.07
N PRO A 172 -9.26 -6.94 -21.87
CA PRO A 172 -8.00 -7.64 -22.01
C PRO A 172 -7.49 -7.41 -23.42
N GLU A 173 -6.32 -6.76 -23.55
CA GLU A 173 -5.62 -6.72 -24.82
C GLU A 173 -5.28 -8.17 -25.16
N PHE A 174 -5.97 -8.74 -26.15
CA PHE A 174 -5.56 -9.99 -26.76
C PHE A 174 -4.15 -9.77 -27.28
N SER A 175 -3.16 -10.23 -26.52
CA SER A 175 -1.77 -10.27 -26.95
C SER A 175 -1.76 -11.17 -28.17
N SER A 176 -1.75 -10.54 -29.35
CA SER A 176 -1.51 -11.21 -30.61
C SER A 176 -0.10 -11.77 -30.50
N VAL A 177 -0.02 -13.07 -30.23
CA VAL A 177 1.21 -13.84 -30.35
C VAL A 177 1.64 -13.73 -31.80
N GLY A 178 2.79 -13.10 -32.03
CA GLY A 178 3.54 -13.11 -33.28
C GLY A 178 4.95 -13.56 -32.98
#